data_AF-A0A7Z8QA82-F1
#
_entry.id   AF-A0A7Z8QA82-F1
#
_cell.length_a   1.000
_cell.length_b   1.000
_cell.length_c   1.000
_cell.angle_alpha   90.00
_cell.angle_beta   90.00
_cell.angle_gamma   90.00
#
_symmetry.space_group_name_H-M   'P 1'
#
loop_
_entity.id
_entity.type
_entity.pdbx_description
1 polymer ?
#
loop_
_entity_poly.entity_id
_entity_poly.type
_entity_poly.pdbx_seq_one_letter_code
_entity_poly.pdbx_strand_id
1 'polypeptide(L)'
;MSNEIEERELIVKINHASYSMKAGTVDILFVSSDNGKHIELPSSKEFPTKGVFISSEFENISRQFKEEELFYLQKWTRDDGKIDELNSGVLPPGDHIHWAKGTAVKKKDPLSFIPIFDGKLPNISTGEVDINGLPVNKPFFIRDHQEIYGPFTANARQADETIKASPFPQTVLNIKNNFILKISETLLERDSIIATTPIQQYIKSLRMLPDISAEDRDVEVFDFISDEKLVAFFSKLKFGKKTILSKKETEKLKMGVSGAIKKRELNKEDNRVIRIKEVLDTYLTEVDFANELINEYFTTSIGKSFLGTYLKENNGSDIRPVSESKETKQVIDAQEEQLRQLKSQVLSQQERVEKAKIDASKKVEEAKKKAITEIDDIQKKSKEELEKASKEASSELQSDIIELESERDNITKTIKDYYQEHEKIKNLEDVKDEKKYLKRQSEEFQKAVDTQKDLLNRPGELSGKMAEVKIVLDMLQGHSLDKREENYP
;
A
#
# COMPACT_ATOMS: atom_id res chain seq x y z
N MET A 1 -14.09 -30.20 -15.17
CA MET A 1 -14.09 -29.16 -16.22
C MET A 1 -12.84 -28.34 -16.03
N SER A 2 -11.90 -28.48 -16.96
CA SER A 2 -10.62 -27.78 -16.95
C SER A 2 -10.86 -26.36 -17.43
N ASN A 3 -11.09 -25.43 -16.49
CA ASN A 3 -11.11 -24.02 -16.85
C ASN A 3 -9.67 -23.62 -17.17
N GLU A 4 -9.47 -23.13 -18.39
CA GLU A 4 -8.33 -22.29 -18.75
C GLU A 4 -8.26 -21.16 -17.70
N ILE A 5 -7.34 -21.31 -16.75
CA ILE A 5 -7.04 -20.28 -15.77
C ILE A 5 -6.35 -19.17 -16.58
N GLU A 6 -7.09 -18.10 -16.90
CA GLU A 6 -6.50 -16.79 -17.16
C GLU A 6 -5.30 -16.63 -16.22
N GLU A 7 -4.11 -16.33 -16.75
CA GLU A 7 -2.85 -16.26 -15.99
C GLU A 7 -2.91 -15.14 -14.93
N ARG A 8 -3.62 -15.41 -13.83
CA ARG A 8 -3.77 -14.53 -12.68
C ARG A 8 -2.68 -14.87 -11.67
N GLU A 9 -1.99 -13.84 -11.17
CA GLU A 9 -0.96 -13.96 -10.14
C GLU A 9 -1.39 -13.11 -8.94
N LEU A 10 -1.20 -13.61 -7.72
CA LEU A 10 -1.44 -12.83 -6.50
C LEU A 10 -0.15 -12.11 -6.10
N ILE A 11 -0.25 -10.82 -5.77
CA ILE A 11 0.86 -10.06 -5.19
C ILE A 11 0.69 -10.10 -3.68
N VAL A 12 1.65 -10.73 -3.01
CA VAL A 12 1.55 -11.08 -1.60
C VAL A 12 2.76 -10.60 -0.81
N LYS A 13 2.60 -10.51 0.52
CA LYS A 13 3.69 -10.34 1.48
C LYS A 13 3.62 -11.38 2.58
N ILE A 14 4.75 -11.63 3.25
CA ILE A 14 4.77 -12.55 4.39
C ILE A 14 3.97 -11.92 5.54
N ASN A 15 3.07 -12.70 6.15
CA ASN A 15 2.38 -12.30 7.38
C ASN A 15 3.08 -12.93 8.59
N HIS A 16 3.02 -14.26 8.72
CA HIS A 16 3.69 -14.98 9.80
C HIS A 16 4.05 -16.42 9.41
N ALA A 17 5.13 -16.93 10.00
CA ALA A 17 5.48 -18.34 9.92
C ALA A 17 4.69 -19.16 10.95
N SER A 18 4.33 -20.40 10.60
CA SER A 18 3.81 -21.36 11.59
C SER A 18 4.94 -21.89 12.47
N TYR A 19 4.60 -22.45 13.63
CA TYR A 19 5.56 -23.03 14.60
C TYR A 19 6.52 -24.05 13.99
N SER A 20 6.12 -24.74 12.92
CA SER A 20 6.96 -25.74 12.25
C SER A 20 7.95 -25.16 11.24
N MET A 21 7.91 -23.85 10.96
CA MET A 21 8.63 -23.13 9.88
C MET A 21 8.44 -23.67 8.45
N LYS A 22 7.77 -24.83 8.29
CA LYS A 22 7.47 -25.46 7.02
C LYS A 22 6.18 -24.95 6.38
N ALA A 23 5.30 -24.38 7.20
CA ALA A 23 4.06 -23.74 6.80
C ALA A 23 4.03 -22.29 7.32
N GLY A 24 3.15 -21.48 6.75
CA GLY A 24 2.98 -20.09 7.13
C GLY A 24 1.87 -19.42 6.34
N THR A 25 1.67 -18.14 6.56
CA THR A 25 0.60 -17.37 5.96
C THR A 25 1.17 -16.16 5.22
N VAL A 26 0.56 -15.85 4.07
CA VAL A 26 0.85 -14.66 3.27
C VAL A 26 -0.41 -13.81 3.09
N ASP A 27 -0.25 -12.50 3.13
CA ASP A 27 -1.34 -11.55 2.90
C ASP A 27 -1.42 -11.18 1.42
N ILE A 28 -2.63 -11.15 0.88
CA ILE A 28 -2.90 -10.73 -0.49
C ILE A 28 -3.08 -9.21 -0.50
N LEU A 29 -2.22 -8.52 -1.25
CA LEU A 29 -2.33 -7.08 -1.44
C LEU A 29 -3.03 -6.72 -2.73
N PHE A 30 -2.72 -7.44 -3.82
CA PHE A 30 -3.31 -7.19 -5.13
C PHE A 30 -3.48 -8.49 -5.92
N VAL A 31 -4.39 -8.45 -6.89
CA VAL A 31 -4.57 -9.48 -7.92
C VAL A 31 -4.09 -8.90 -9.24
N SER A 32 -3.14 -9.59 -9.87
CA SER A 32 -2.61 -9.27 -11.19
C SER A 32 -3.24 -10.19 -12.22
N SER A 33 -3.84 -9.61 -13.26
CA SER A 33 -4.43 -10.32 -14.41
C SER A 33 -3.74 -9.89 -15.71
N ASP A 34 -3.84 -10.71 -16.75
CA ASP A 34 -3.27 -10.47 -18.08
C ASP A 34 -1.76 -10.16 -18.04
N ASN A 35 -0.99 -10.97 -17.30
CA ASN A 35 0.46 -10.82 -17.16
C ASN A 35 0.91 -9.46 -16.60
N GLY A 36 0.15 -8.90 -15.65
CA GLY A 36 0.52 -7.67 -14.96
C GLY A 36 0.00 -6.38 -15.60
N LYS A 37 -0.85 -6.49 -16.64
CA LYS A 37 -1.52 -5.33 -17.24
C LYS A 37 -2.62 -4.79 -16.34
N HIS A 38 -3.37 -5.68 -15.70
CA HIS A 38 -4.47 -5.30 -14.81
C HIS A 38 -4.12 -5.67 -13.38
N ILE A 39 -4.07 -4.67 -12.50
CA ILE A 39 -3.74 -4.83 -11.08
C ILE A 39 -4.89 -4.22 -10.29
N GLU A 40 -5.57 -5.06 -9.53
CA GLU A 40 -6.76 -4.70 -8.76
C GLU A 40 -6.62 -5.13 -7.30
N LEU A 41 -7.45 -4.55 -6.44
CA LEU A 41 -7.57 -4.99 -5.06
C LEU A 41 -8.27 -6.36 -5.00
N PRO A 42 -7.89 -7.24 -4.05
CA PRO A 42 -8.53 -8.53 -3.90
C PRO A 42 -10.01 -8.35 -3.54
N SER A 43 -10.89 -8.92 -4.36
CA SER A 43 -12.34 -8.92 -4.12
C SER A 43 -12.66 -9.63 -2.81
N SER A 44 -13.45 -9.01 -1.93
CA SER A 44 -13.87 -9.63 -0.66
C SER A 44 -14.78 -10.85 -0.87
N LYS A 45 -15.39 -11.00 -2.05
CA LYS A 45 -16.17 -12.20 -2.40
C LYS A 45 -15.28 -13.39 -2.74
N GLU A 46 -14.16 -13.12 -3.42
CA GLU A 46 -13.21 -14.16 -3.83
C GLU A 46 -12.23 -14.47 -2.69
N PHE A 47 -11.67 -13.44 -2.06
CA PHE A 47 -10.67 -13.53 -0.98
C PHE A 47 -11.19 -12.90 0.33
N PRO A 48 -12.19 -13.49 0.99
CA PRO A 48 -12.80 -12.94 2.21
C PRO A 48 -11.82 -12.81 3.38
N THR A 49 -10.87 -13.75 3.51
CA THR A 49 -9.86 -13.73 4.58
C THR A 49 -8.60 -12.95 4.22
N LYS A 50 -8.52 -12.40 2.99
CA LYS A 50 -7.38 -11.62 2.45
C LYS A 50 -6.00 -12.27 2.55
N GLY A 51 -5.92 -13.57 2.80
CA GLY A 51 -4.65 -14.29 2.94
C GLY A 51 -4.71 -15.69 2.36
N VAL A 52 -3.52 -16.26 2.17
CA VAL A 52 -3.32 -17.62 1.65
C VAL A 52 -2.43 -18.39 2.61
N PHE A 53 -2.86 -19.60 2.96
CA PHE A 53 -2.06 -20.53 3.75
C PHE A 53 -1.04 -21.26 2.87
N ILE A 54 0.23 -21.17 3.22
CA ILE A 54 1.29 -21.92 2.56
C ILE A 54 1.50 -23.23 3.31
N SER A 55 1.11 -24.35 2.68
CA SER A 55 1.07 -25.66 3.32
C SER A 55 2.45 -26.31 3.51
N SER A 56 3.42 -25.96 2.65
CA SER A 56 4.74 -26.60 2.62
C SER A 56 5.80 -25.66 2.03
N GLU A 57 7.06 -25.87 2.42
CA GLU A 57 8.24 -25.15 1.92
C GLU A 57 8.22 -23.63 2.18
N PHE A 58 7.51 -23.21 3.24
CA PHE A 58 7.49 -21.81 3.65
C PHE A 58 8.89 -21.29 4.01
N GLU A 59 9.77 -22.15 4.55
CA GLU A 59 11.17 -21.81 4.80
C GLU A 59 11.91 -21.28 3.56
N ASN A 60 11.55 -21.74 2.36
CA ASN A 60 12.15 -21.26 1.11
C ASN A 60 11.69 -19.84 0.79
N ILE A 61 10.46 -19.47 1.16
CA ILE A 61 9.93 -18.11 1.05
C ILE A 61 10.64 -17.22 2.07
N SER A 62 10.67 -17.60 3.35
CA SER A 62 11.32 -16.81 4.41
C SER A 62 12.82 -16.59 4.18
N ARG A 63 13.51 -17.50 3.49
CA ARG A 63 14.92 -17.31 3.09
C ARG A 63 15.08 -16.36 1.92
N GLN A 64 14.11 -16.30 1.00
CA GLN A 64 14.20 -15.52 -0.23
C GLN A 64 13.64 -14.11 -0.10
N PHE A 65 12.68 -13.90 0.79
CA PHE A 65 11.91 -12.66 0.94
C PHE A 65 11.90 -12.25 2.41
N LYS A 66 12.01 -10.94 2.66
CA LYS A 66 11.82 -10.35 4.00
C LYS A 66 10.34 -10.10 4.27
N GLU A 67 9.96 -9.89 5.53
CA GLU A 67 8.55 -9.74 5.95
C GLU A 67 7.76 -8.70 5.14
N GLU A 68 8.37 -7.55 4.82
CA GLU A 68 7.73 -6.47 4.04
C GLU A 68 8.06 -6.51 2.53
N GLU A 69 8.68 -7.58 2.04
CA GLU A 69 9.03 -7.70 0.63
C GLU A 69 7.91 -8.36 -0.18
N LEU A 70 7.44 -7.68 -1.22
CA LEU A 70 6.38 -8.18 -2.10
C LEU A 70 6.92 -9.24 -3.08
N PHE A 71 6.11 -10.26 -3.35
CA PHE A 71 6.39 -11.28 -4.36
C PHE A 71 5.10 -11.80 -5.01
N TYR A 72 5.25 -12.53 -6.12
CA TYR A 72 4.13 -13.11 -6.85
C TYR A 72 3.88 -14.55 -6.38
N LEU A 73 2.61 -14.90 -6.21
CA LEU A 73 2.12 -16.26 -6.01
C LEU A 73 1.32 -16.67 -7.24
N GLN A 74 1.86 -17.64 -7.99
CA GLN A 74 1.35 -17.99 -9.32
C GLN A 74 0.25 -19.05 -9.30
N LYS A 75 0.19 -19.87 -8.24
CA LYS A 75 -0.78 -20.96 -8.12
C LYS A 75 -1.29 -21.03 -6.69
N TRP A 76 -2.61 -21.05 -6.55
CA TRP A 76 -3.31 -21.27 -5.29
C TRP A 76 -4.55 -22.13 -5.56
N THR A 77 -5.05 -22.76 -4.50
CA THR A 77 -6.24 -23.61 -4.53
C THR A 77 -7.20 -23.10 -3.47
N ARG A 78 -8.50 -23.13 -3.78
CA ARG A 78 -9.57 -22.85 -2.82
C ARG A 78 -10.01 -24.14 -2.13
N ASP A 79 -10.13 -24.10 -0.81
CA ASP A 79 -10.67 -25.17 -0.01
C ASP A 79 -12.16 -24.91 0.26
N ASP A 80 -13.02 -25.60 -0.48
CA ASP A 80 -14.47 -25.42 -0.36
C ASP A 80 -15.01 -25.88 1.01
N GLY A 81 -14.33 -26.80 1.72
CA GLY A 81 -14.76 -27.23 3.05
C GLY A 81 -14.65 -26.10 4.09
N LYS A 82 -13.60 -25.27 3.99
CA LYS A 82 -13.41 -24.10 4.86
C LYS A 82 -14.36 -22.95 4.56
N ILE A 83 -15.05 -22.97 3.42
CA ILE A 83 -16.05 -21.95 3.07
C ILE A 83 -17.33 -22.17 3.84
N ASP A 84 -17.73 -23.43 4.01
CA ASP A 84 -18.88 -23.77 4.85
C ASP A 84 -18.61 -23.38 6.32
N GLU A 85 -17.39 -23.59 6.80
CA GLU A 85 -16.93 -23.12 8.12
C GLU A 85 -16.91 -21.58 8.23
N LEU A 86 -16.48 -20.88 7.17
CA LEU A 86 -16.50 -19.42 7.12
C LEU A 86 -17.93 -18.87 7.16
N ASN A 87 -18.83 -19.43 6.33
CA ASN A 87 -20.23 -19.00 6.22
C ASN A 87 -21.03 -19.30 7.49
N SER A 88 -20.65 -20.36 8.23
CA SER A 88 -21.25 -20.71 9.52
C SER A 88 -20.62 -19.97 10.71
N GLY A 89 -19.57 -19.16 10.49
CA GLY A 89 -18.87 -18.42 11.54
C GLY A 89 -18.00 -19.28 12.46
N VAL A 90 -17.66 -20.49 12.04
CA VAL A 90 -16.88 -21.47 12.82
C VAL A 90 -15.39 -21.41 12.47
N LEU A 91 -15.02 -20.79 11.35
CA LEU A 91 -13.62 -20.67 10.93
C LEU A 91 -12.82 -19.83 11.94
N PRO A 92 -11.73 -20.37 12.52
CA PRO A 92 -10.89 -19.63 13.45
C PRO A 92 -10.27 -18.37 12.84
N PRO A 93 -10.09 -17.28 13.62
CA PRO A 93 -9.34 -16.12 13.16
C PRO A 93 -7.90 -16.50 12.78
N GLY A 94 -7.47 -16.15 11.56
CA GLY A 94 -6.14 -16.48 11.03
C GLY A 94 -6.09 -17.74 10.15
N ASP A 95 -7.20 -18.46 10.04
CA ASP A 95 -7.34 -19.53 9.05
C ASP A 95 -7.79 -18.97 7.70
N HIS A 96 -7.26 -19.55 6.62
CA HIS A 96 -7.52 -19.11 5.26
C HIS A 96 -8.22 -20.19 4.44
N ILE A 97 -9.19 -19.78 3.62
CA ILE A 97 -9.89 -20.65 2.68
C ILE A 97 -9.06 -20.95 1.42
N HIS A 98 -7.95 -20.24 1.22
CA HIS A 98 -7.02 -20.48 0.12
C HIS A 98 -5.73 -21.06 0.66
N TRP A 99 -5.16 -22.00 -0.09
CA TRP A 99 -3.85 -22.54 0.21
C TRP A 99 -2.97 -22.69 -1.04
N ALA A 100 -1.66 -22.68 -0.84
CA ALA A 100 -0.66 -22.85 -1.89
C ALA A 100 0.59 -23.55 -1.37
N LYS A 101 1.49 -23.91 -2.30
CA LYS A 101 2.80 -24.48 -1.98
C LYS A 101 3.89 -23.44 -2.14
N GLY A 102 4.96 -23.54 -1.36
CA GLY A 102 6.13 -22.65 -1.46
C GLY A 102 6.79 -22.64 -2.84
N THR A 103 6.70 -23.73 -3.62
CA THR A 103 7.17 -23.77 -5.01
C THR A 103 6.43 -22.86 -5.99
N ALA A 104 5.24 -22.37 -5.63
CA ALA A 104 4.41 -21.54 -6.51
C ALA A 104 4.76 -20.04 -6.47
N VAL A 105 5.85 -19.66 -5.81
CA VAL A 105 6.27 -18.26 -5.66
C VAL A 105 7.27 -17.83 -6.72
N LYS A 106 7.20 -16.56 -7.12
CA LYS A 106 8.10 -15.92 -8.08
C LYS A 106 8.51 -14.55 -7.57
N LYS A 107 9.80 -14.21 -7.74
CA LYS A 107 10.33 -12.89 -7.38
C LYS A 107 9.70 -11.81 -8.25
N LYS A 108 9.36 -10.66 -7.64
CA LYS A 108 8.90 -9.50 -8.40
C LYS A 108 10.04 -8.87 -9.21
N ASP A 109 9.68 -8.19 -10.31
CA ASP A 109 10.62 -7.33 -11.01
C ASP A 109 11.05 -6.18 -10.06
N PRO A 110 12.36 -5.90 -9.91
CA PRO A 110 12.86 -4.78 -9.10
C PRO A 110 12.27 -3.41 -9.48
N LEU A 111 11.82 -3.25 -10.71
CA LEU A 111 11.23 -2.02 -11.26
C LEU A 111 9.69 -1.99 -11.17
N SER A 112 9.08 -2.99 -10.53
CA SER A 112 7.63 -3.08 -10.29
C SER A 112 7.28 -2.92 -8.82
N PHE A 113 6.09 -2.40 -8.54
CA PHE A 113 5.57 -2.11 -7.19
C PHE A 113 6.58 -1.34 -6.34
N ILE A 114 6.87 -0.12 -6.78
CA ILE A 114 7.80 0.77 -6.09
C ILE A 114 7.02 1.63 -5.11
N PRO A 115 7.36 1.62 -3.81
CA PRO A 115 6.59 2.32 -2.79
C PRO A 115 6.69 3.85 -2.95
N ILE A 116 5.57 4.52 -2.67
CA ILE A 116 5.43 5.98 -2.61
C ILE A 116 5.25 6.38 -1.16
N PHE A 117 6.23 7.07 -0.57
CA PHE A 117 6.21 7.50 0.82
C PHE A 117 5.71 8.94 0.96
N ASP A 118 4.94 9.21 2.00
CA ASP A 118 4.53 10.57 2.35
C ASP A 118 5.62 11.28 3.14
N GLY A 119 5.98 12.49 2.73
CA GLY A 119 6.93 13.30 3.47
C GLY A 119 7.51 14.46 2.67
N LYS A 120 8.39 15.21 3.33
CA LYS A 120 9.13 16.28 2.67
C LYS A 120 10.22 15.70 1.78
N LEU A 121 10.51 16.40 0.68
CA LEU A 121 11.64 16.05 -0.16
C LEU A 121 12.97 16.08 0.62
N PRO A 122 13.94 15.22 0.23
CA PRO A 122 15.25 15.24 0.84
C PRO A 122 15.89 16.62 0.65
N ASN A 123 16.73 17.04 1.58
CA ASN A 123 17.49 18.27 1.40
C ASN A 123 18.40 18.11 0.17
N ILE A 124 18.22 18.97 -0.85
CA ILE A 124 18.98 18.86 -2.10
C ILE A 124 20.49 18.99 -1.89
N SER A 125 20.94 19.70 -0.85
CA SER A 125 22.36 19.90 -0.52
C SER A 125 22.99 18.63 0.07
N THR A 126 22.38 18.08 1.11
CA THR A 126 22.94 16.98 1.92
C THR A 126 22.39 15.60 1.56
N GLY A 127 21.23 15.55 0.91
CA GLY A 127 20.45 14.34 0.64
C GLY A 127 19.67 13.83 1.85
N GLU A 128 19.71 14.52 2.99
CA GLU A 128 19.06 14.06 4.23
C GLU A 128 17.54 14.05 4.11
N VAL A 129 16.91 13.00 4.64
CA VAL A 129 15.46 12.82 4.61
C VAL A 129 14.97 12.28 5.94
N ASP A 130 13.86 12.84 6.43
CA ASP A 130 13.19 12.45 7.66
C ASP A 130 11.96 11.58 7.35
N ILE A 131 12.20 10.42 6.73
CA ILE A 131 11.16 9.43 6.41
C ILE A 131 11.62 8.07 6.95
N ASN A 132 10.77 7.49 7.80
CA ASN A 132 11.02 6.18 8.38
C ASN A 132 10.68 5.05 7.41
N GLY A 133 11.42 3.94 7.51
CA GLY A 133 11.11 2.73 6.74
C GLY A 133 11.54 2.76 5.27
N LEU A 134 12.32 3.75 4.83
CA LEU A 134 12.81 3.82 3.45
C LEU A 134 13.62 2.57 3.06
N PRO A 135 13.40 2.03 1.85
CA PRO A 135 14.05 0.81 1.43
C PRO A 135 15.50 1.09 1.00
N VAL A 136 16.45 0.42 1.64
CA VAL A 136 17.89 0.58 1.39
C VAL A 136 18.26 -0.03 0.04
N ASN A 137 19.00 0.71 -0.79
CA ASN A 137 19.47 0.29 -2.11
C ASN A 137 18.36 -0.18 -3.07
N LYS A 138 17.12 0.27 -2.85
CA LYS A 138 15.96 -0.03 -3.71
C LYS A 138 15.28 1.30 -4.08
N PRO A 139 14.63 1.36 -5.25
CA PRO A 139 13.90 2.55 -5.64
C PRO A 139 12.72 2.82 -4.72
N PHE A 140 12.41 4.09 -4.52
CA PHE A 140 11.16 4.57 -3.92
C PHE A 140 10.81 5.96 -4.48
N PHE A 141 9.57 6.38 -4.29
CA PHE A 141 9.11 7.74 -4.59
C PHE A 141 8.69 8.44 -3.30
N ILE A 142 8.66 9.78 -3.33
CA ILE A 142 8.15 10.61 -2.24
C ILE A 142 7.00 11.43 -2.78
N ARG A 143 5.86 11.40 -2.08
CA ARG A 143 4.75 12.32 -2.30
C ARG A 143 4.91 13.50 -1.36
N ASP A 144 5.02 14.68 -1.96
CA ASP A 144 5.03 15.96 -1.27
C ASP A 144 3.85 16.78 -1.81
N HIS A 145 2.81 16.92 -0.98
CA HIS A 145 1.51 17.47 -1.38
C HIS A 145 0.84 16.68 -2.52
N GLN A 146 0.59 17.27 -3.69
CA GLN A 146 -0.09 16.63 -4.85
C GLN A 146 0.89 16.16 -5.93
N GLU A 147 2.18 16.17 -5.63
CA GLU A 147 3.24 15.86 -6.59
C GLU A 147 4.09 14.70 -6.06
N ILE A 148 4.41 13.78 -6.97
CA ILE A 148 5.22 12.60 -6.71
C ILE A 148 6.60 12.78 -7.35
N TYR A 149 7.62 12.60 -6.52
CA TYR A 149 9.02 12.84 -6.87
C TYR A 149 9.84 11.55 -6.78
N GLY A 150 10.71 11.33 -7.76
CA GLY A 150 11.64 10.20 -7.75
C GLY A 150 11.97 9.65 -9.13
N PRO A 151 12.56 8.46 -9.24
CA PRO A 151 12.86 7.54 -8.15
C PRO A 151 14.11 7.97 -7.35
N PHE A 152 14.07 7.69 -6.05
CA PHE A 152 15.18 7.84 -5.10
C PHE A 152 15.70 6.46 -4.64
N THR A 153 16.92 6.43 -4.11
CA THR A 153 17.48 5.30 -3.37
C THR A 153 18.08 5.79 -2.06
N ALA A 154 17.91 5.01 -1.00
CA ALA A 154 18.42 5.32 0.33
C ALA A 154 19.70 4.55 0.62
N ASN A 155 20.61 5.18 1.36
CA ASN A 155 21.88 4.61 1.78
C ASN A 155 21.67 3.71 3.02
N ALA A 156 22.61 2.77 3.26
CA ALA A 156 22.49 1.83 4.36
C ALA A 156 22.52 2.51 5.74
N ARG A 157 21.61 2.08 6.63
CA ARG A 157 21.55 2.46 8.04
C ARG A 157 22.87 2.11 8.74
N GLN A 158 23.74 3.08 8.98
CA GLN A 158 24.62 3.02 10.15
C GLN A 158 23.83 3.61 11.32
N ALA A 159 23.92 2.99 12.49
CA ALA A 159 22.97 3.14 13.61
C ALA A 159 22.79 4.58 14.15
N ASP A 160 23.68 5.50 13.79
CA ASP A 160 23.68 6.91 14.24
C ASP A 160 23.71 7.93 13.08
N GLU A 161 23.60 7.50 11.81
CA GLU A 161 23.65 8.42 10.66
C GLU A 161 22.24 8.75 10.15
N THR A 162 22.00 10.04 9.88
CA THR A 162 20.81 10.55 9.19
C THR A 162 20.62 9.84 7.85
N ILE A 163 19.41 9.37 7.56
CA ILE A 163 19.12 8.69 6.30
C ILE A 163 19.31 9.67 5.15
N LYS A 164 20.14 9.28 4.18
CA LYS A 164 20.38 10.04 2.95
C LYS A 164 19.72 9.35 1.78
N ALA A 165 18.92 10.10 1.03
CA ALA A 165 18.32 9.72 -0.24
C ALA A 165 19.06 10.41 -1.39
N SER A 166 19.26 9.67 -2.47
CA SER A 166 19.84 10.20 -3.70
C SER A 166 19.09 9.72 -4.93
N PRO A 167 19.18 10.43 -6.08
CA PRO A 167 18.48 10.03 -7.29
C PRO A 167 18.89 8.62 -7.72
N PHE A 168 17.90 7.79 -8.05
CA PHE A 168 18.13 6.42 -8.50
C PHE A 168 18.12 6.38 -10.03
N PRO A 169 19.30 6.28 -10.68
CA PRO A 169 19.36 6.32 -12.14
C PRO A 169 18.76 5.05 -12.73
N GLN A 170 17.84 5.21 -13.68
CA GLN A 170 17.19 4.11 -14.37
C GLN A 170 17.10 4.39 -15.87
N THR A 171 17.72 3.51 -16.66
CA THR A 171 17.76 3.62 -18.13
C THR A 171 16.39 3.53 -18.76
N VAL A 172 15.47 2.76 -18.15
CA VAL A 172 14.08 2.63 -18.61
C VAL A 172 13.32 3.97 -18.60
N LEU A 173 13.70 4.90 -17.72
CA LEU A 173 13.08 6.22 -17.64
C LEU A 173 13.74 7.25 -18.56
N ASN A 174 14.85 6.89 -19.23
CA ASN A 174 15.70 7.81 -19.99
C ASN A 174 16.18 9.04 -19.19
N ILE A 175 16.24 8.92 -17.85
CA ILE A 175 16.67 9.99 -16.96
C ILE A 175 18.18 9.91 -16.77
N LYS A 176 18.87 11.05 -16.94
CA LYS A 176 20.31 11.16 -16.72
C LYS A 176 20.64 11.07 -15.23
N ASN A 177 21.89 10.70 -14.90
CA ASN A 177 22.37 10.73 -13.52
C ASN A 177 22.10 12.08 -12.84
N ASN A 178 21.67 12.02 -11.57
CA ASN A 178 21.29 13.14 -10.71
C ASN A 178 19.95 13.83 -11.02
N PHE A 179 19.20 13.37 -12.01
CA PHE A 179 17.85 13.87 -12.25
C PHE A 179 16.80 12.93 -11.68
N ILE A 180 15.64 13.47 -11.36
CA ILE A 180 14.43 12.75 -10.91
C ILE A 180 13.24 13.24 -11.74
N LEU A 181 12.14 12.48 -11.74
CA LEU A 181 10.85 12.93 -12.22
C LEU A 181 10.10 13.66 -11.12
N LYS A 182 9.32 14.63 -11.56
CA LYS A 182 8.26 15.28 -10.84
C LYS A 182 6.98 15.04 -11.65
N ILE A 183 6.01 14.36 -11.04
CA ILE A 183 4.81 13.90 -11.71
C ILE A 183 3.60 14.29 -10.87
N SER A 184 2.56 14.83 -11.49
CA SER A 184 1.28 15.07 -10.82
C SER A 184 0.64 13.75 -10.37
N GLU A 185 0.15 13.68 -9.14
CA GLU A 185 -0.56 12.49 -8.62
C GLU A 185 -1.82 12.18 -9.43
N THR A 186 -2.59 13.21 -9.83
CA THR A 186 -3.82 13.05 -10.61
C THR A 186 -3.57 12.39 -11.97
N LEU A 187 -2.40 12.63 -12.56
CA LEU A 187 -1.99 12.02 -13.82
C LEU A 187 -1.76 10.52 -13.66
N LEU A 188 -1.03 10.15 -12.60
CA LEU A 188 -0.73 8.76 -12.29
C LEU A 188 -1.98 7.95 -11.91
N GLU A 189 -2.96 8.59 -11.28
CA GLU A 189 -4.28 8.00 -11.00
C GLU A 189 -5.11 7.82 -12.27
N ARG A 190 -5.21 8.87 -13.11
CA ARG A 190 -5.94 8.83 -14.39
C ARG A 190 -5.49 7.68 -15.27
N ASP A 191 -4.17 7.49 -15.40
CA ASP A 191 -3.59 6.48 -16.27
C ASP A 191 -3.46 5.11 -15.56
N SER A 192 -4.02 4.99 -14.34
CA SER A 192 -4.05 3.75 -13.54
C SER A 192 -2.66 3.16 -13.29
N ILE A 193 -1.66 4.01 -13.01
CA ILE A 193 -0.25 3.63 -12.80
C ILE A 193 0.06 3.42 -11.31
N ILE A 194 -0.76 3.99 -10.43
CA ILE A 194 -0.68 3.75 -8.99
C ILE A 194 -1.56 2.56 -8.60
N ALA A 195 -1.03 1.71 -7.72
CA ALA A 195 -1.78 0.71 -6.99
C ALA A 195 -1.83 1.12 -5.51
N THR A 196 -3.03 1.23 -4.95
CA THR A 196 -3.28 1.74 -3.60
C THR A 196 -3.69 0.62 -2.67
N THR A 197 -2.97 0.45 -1.55
CA THR A 197 -3.44 -0.33 -0.39
C THR A 197 -3.90 0.62 0.71
N PRO A 198 -4.59 0.14 1.77
CA PRO A 198 -4.98 0.99 2.90
C PRO A 198 -3.81 1.68 3.64
N ILE A 199 -2.58 1.17 3.48
CA ILE A 199 -1.41 1.60 4.26
C ILE A 199 -0.38 2.31 3.37
N GLN A 200 -0.29 1.94 2.08
CA GLN A 200 0.79 2.35 1.19
C GLN A 200 0.32 2.38 -0.27
N GLN A 201 0.82 3.35 -1.05
CA GLN A 201 0.70 3.38 -2.50
C GLN A 201 1.98 2.92 -3.19
N TYR A 202 1.82 2.37 -4.39
CA TYR A 202 2.91 1.85 -5.21
C TYR A 202 2.78 2.30 -6.66
N ILE A 203 3.89 2.67 -7.28
CA ILE A 203 4.00 2.73 -8.73
C ILE A 203 4.06 1.30 -9.26
N LYS A 204 3.08 0.90 -10.09
CA LYS A 204 2.94 -0.46 -10.64
C LYS A 204 4.20 -0.90 -11.39
N SER A 205 4.74 -0.04 -12.26
CA SER A 205 6.01 -0.26 -12.93
C SER A 205 6.67 1.05 -13.40
N LEU A 206 7.99 1.17 -13.27
CA LEU A 206 8.74 2.27 -13.89
C LEU A 206 8.65 2.27 -15.41
N ARG A 207 8.39 1.11 -16.04
CA ARG A 207 8.33 1.01 -17.50
C ARG A 207 7.11 1.71 -18.10
N MET A 208 6.11 2.03 -17.29
CA MET A 208 4.90 2.75 -17.72
C MET A 208 5.08 4.27 -17.72
N LEU A 209 6.06 4.80 -16.98
CA LEU A 209 6.27 6.24 -16.83
C LEU A 209 6.80 6.97 -18.09
N PRO A 210 7.67 6.37 -18.93
CA PRO A 210 8.17 7.03 -20.14
C PRO A 210 7.07 7.39 -21.14
N ASP A 211 6.05 6.53 -21.26
CA ASP A 211 4.96 6.72 -22.21
C ASP A 211 4.15 7.98 -21.87
N ILE A 212 3.93 8.24 -20.57
CA ILE A 212 3.28 9.48 -20.10
C ILE A 212 4.14 10.71 -20.40
N SER A 213 5.46 10.61 -20.17
CA SER A 213 6.40 11.73 -20.29
C SER A 213 6.54 12.25 -21.72
N ALA A 214 6.20 11.44 -22.73
CA ALA A 214 6.28 11.84 -24.13
C ALA A 214 5.07 12.68 -24.59
N GLU A 215 3.93 12.50 -23.93
CA GLU A 215 2.64 13.06 -24.37
C GLU A 215 2.17 14.23 -23.49
N ASP A 216 2.44 14.20 -22.18
CA ASP A 216 1.92 15.16 -21.22
C ASP A 216 2.99 16.12 -20.65
N ARG A 217 2.63 17.40 -20.56
CA ARG A 217 3.49 18.48 -20.03
C ARG A 217 3.63 18.47 -18.51
N ASP A 218 2.84 17.65 -17.81
CA ASP A 218 2.80 17.58 -16.35
C ASP A 218 3.86 16.62 -15.78
N VAL A 219 4.72 16.08 -16.64
CA VAL A 219 5.91 15.32 -16.25
C VAL A 219 7.15 16.21 -16.45
N GLU A 220 7.75 16.63 -15.34
CA GLU A 220 8.97 17.44 -15.35
C GLU A 220 10.18 16.61 -14.92
N VAL A 221 11.33 16.87 -15.55
CA VAL A 221 12.62 16.30 -15.14
C VAL A 221 13.33 17.32 -14.25
N PHE A 222 13.44 17.01 -12.97
CA PHE A 222 14.03 17.88 -11.96
C PHE A 222 15.49 17.50 -11.69
N ASP A 223 16.38 18.50 -11.63
CA ASP A 223 17.79 18.30 -11.33
C ASP A 223 18.05 18.24 -9.83
N PHE A 224 18.35 17.05 -9.33
CA PHE A 224 18.52 16.75 -7.90
C PHE A 224 19.97 16.33 -7.59
N ILE A 225 20.94 17.04 -8.16
CA ILE A 225 22.36 16.86 -7.83
C ILE A 225 22.65 17.34 -6.39
N SER A 226 23.44 16.61 -5.60
CA SER A 226 23.86 17.06 -4.27
C SER A 226 25.02 18.05 -4.35
N ASP A 227 25.26 18.85 -3.30
CA ASP A 227 26.34 19.86 -3.33
C ASP A 227 27.72 19.21 -3.51
N GLU A 228 27.96 18.09 -2.82
CA GLU A 228 29.20 17.29 -3.00
C GLU A 228 29.38 16.81 -4.44
N LYS A 229 28.31 16.32 -5.07
CA LYS A 229 28.34 15.86 -6.47
C LYS A 229 28.45 17.02 -7.45
N LEU A 230 27.87 18.17 -7.13
CA LEU A 230 27.94 19.40 -7.90
C LEU A 230 29.37 19.93 -7.92
N VAL A 231 30.02 19.98 -6.75
CA VAL A 231 31.45 20.30 -6.63
C VAL A 231 32.29 19.32 -7.43
N ALA A 232 32.05 18.01 -7.29
CA ALA A 232 32.78 16.99 -8.05
C ALA A 232 32.57 17.13 -9.57
N PHE A 233 31.37 17.50 -10.01
CA PHE A 233 31.04 17.73 -11.42
C PHE A 233 31.86 18.90 -12.00
N PHE A 234 31.90 20.05 -11.31
CA PHE A 234 32.69 21.20 -11.76
C PHE A 234 34.20 20.99 -11.62
N SER A 235 34.67 20.27 -10.60
CA SER A 235 36.09 19.93 -10.46
C SER A 235 36.60 19.07 -11.64
N LYS A 236 35.77 18.13 -12.14
CA LYS A 236 36.09 17.28 -13.30
C LYS A 236 36.26 18.05 -14.61
N LEU A 237 35.71 19.26 -14.73
CA LEU A 237 35.91 20.15 -15.89
C LEU A 237 37.32 20.80 -15.93
N LYS A 238 38.29 20.22 -15.22
CA LYS A 238 39.72 20.64 -15.10
C LYS A 238 39.96 21.91 -14.28
N PHE A 239 39.06 22.23 -13.35
CA PHE A 239 39.21 23.38 -12.45
C PHE A 239 39.80 23.02 -11.07
N GLY A 240 39.90 21.73 -10.71
CA GLY A 240 40.51 21.25 -9.46
C GLY A 240 40.72 19.73 -9.48
N LYS A 241 41.74 19.21 -8.77
CA LYS A 241 42.12 17.78 -8.84
C LYS A 241 41.53 16.88 -7.76
N LYS A 242 40.67 17.39 -6.85
CA LYS A 242 40.16 16.61 -5.72
C LYS A 242 38.68 16.89 -5.41
N THR A 243 38.03 15.91 -4.78
CA THR A 243 36.65 15.94 -4.27
C THR A 243 36.51 16.71 -2.96
N ILE A 244 37.61 16.91 -2.23
CA ILE A 244 37.70 17.76 -1.04
C ILE A 244 38.53 18.99 -1.45
N LEU A 245 37.97 20.18 -1.27
CA LEU A 245 38.57 21.43 -1.71
C LEU A 245 39.19 22.16 -0.51
N SER A 246 40.50 22.33 -0.50
CA SER A 246 41.15 23.33 0.38
C SER A 246 40.71 24.75 0.00
N LYS A 247 40.83 25.74 0.91
CA LYS A 247 40.48 27.16 0.62
C LYS A 247 41.06 27.67 -0.71
N LYS A 248 42.31 27.31 -1.02
CA LYS A 248 42.96 27.66 -2.30
C LYS A 248 42.35 26.95 -3.51
N GLU A 249 41.88 25.72 -3.35
CA GLU A 249 41.18 24.97 -4.41
C GLU A 249 39.75 25.46 -4.59
N THR A 250 39.05 25.83 -3.52
CA THR A 250 37.72 26.47 -3.56
C THR A 250 37.79 27.82 -4.28
N GLU A 251 38.77 28.66 -3.97
CA GLU A 251 39.01 29.92 -4.69
C GLU A 251 39.37 29.70 -6.16
N LYS A 252 40.25 28.71 -6.46
CA LYS A 252 40.58 28.34 -7.86
C LYS A 252 39.37 27.84 -8.63
N LEU A 253 38.51 27.03 -8.00
CA LEU A 253 37.29 26.53 -8.62
C LEU A 253 36.30 27.68 -8.86
N LYS A 254 36.11 28.59 -7.90
CA LYS A 254 35.29 29.80 -8.05
C LYS A 254 35.79 30.69 -9.19
N MET A 255 37.10 30.90 -9.29
CA MET A 255 37.74 31.63 -10.39
C MET A 255 37.57 30.91 -11.73
N GLY A 256 37.74 29.58 -11.75
CA GLY A 256 37.58 28.72 -12.91
C GLY A 256 36.16 28.77 -13.49
N VAL A 257 35.15 28.59 -12.64
CA VAL A 257 33.73 28.72 -13.00
C VAL A 257 33.43 30.13 -13.53
N SER A 258 33.90 31.17 -12.84
CA SER A 258 33.71 32.56 -13.28
C SER A 258 34.39 32.85 -14.63
N GLY A 259 35.57 32.27 -14.86
CA GLY A 259 36.30 32.37 -16.12
C GLY A 259 35.59 31.65 -17.26
N ALA A 260 35.05 30.46 -17.04
CA ALA A 260 34.29 29.69 -18.02
C ALA A 260 32.98 30.39 -18.42
N ILE A 261 32.29 31.05 -17.47
CA ILE A 261 31.13 31.90 -17.78
C ILE A 261 31.54 33.07 -18.69
N LYS A 262 32.65 33.76 -18.38
CA LYS A 262 33.16 34.87 -19.20
C LYS A 262 33.54 34.43 -20.62
N LYS A 263 34.03 33.19 -20.76
CA LYS A 263 34.35 32.55 -22.05
C LYS A 263 33.12 32.00 -22.79
N ARG A 264 31.91 32.12 -22.23
CA ARG A 264 30.66 31.53 -22.73
C ARG A 264 30.67 29.99 -22.82
N GLU A 265 31.56 29.34 -22.09
CA GLU A 265 31.61 27.87 -21.98
C GLU A 265 30.53 27.35 -21.02
N LEU A 266 30.07 28.19 -20.08
CA LEU A 266 28.99 27.91 -19.15
C LEU A 266 27.93 29.00 -19.20
N ASN A 267 26.65 28.60 -19.13
CA ASN A 267 25.55 29.55 -19.02
C ASN A 267 25.46 30.08 -17.57
N LYS A 268 25.36 31.41 -17.42
CA LYS A 268 25.25 32.07 -16.11
C LYS A 268 23.89 31.80 -15.44
N GLU A 269 22.86 31.56 -16.24
CA GLU A 269 21.47 31.35 -15.79
C GLU A 269 21.16 29.88 -15.49
N ASP A 270 22.13 28.98 -15.69
CA ASP A 270 21.96 27.57 -15.32
C ASP A 270 21.88 27.42 -13.80
N ASN A 271 20.84 26.73 -13.31
CA ASN A 271 20.62 26.46 -11.89
C ASN A 271 21.84 25.82 -11.22
N ARG A 272 22.56 24.93 -11.90
CA ARG A 272 23.81 24.32 -11.38
C ARG A 272 24.90 25.36 -11.17
N VAL A 273 24.99 26.37 -12.03
CA VAL A 273 26.01 27.43 -12.00
C VAL A 273 25.69 28.48 -10.93
N ILE A 274 24.42 28.76 -10.69
CA ILE A 274 23.97 29.63 -9.60
C ILE A 274 24.29 28.95 -8.26
N ARG A 275 23.82 27.70 -8.10
CA ARG A 275 23.98 26.96 -6.85
C ARG A 275 25.44 26.67 -6.49
N ILE A 276 26.30 26.32 -7.45
CA ILE A 276 27.73 26.11 -7.13
C ILE A 276 28.42 27.38 -6.62
N LYS A 277 28.00 28.58 -7.04
CA LYS A 277 28.58 29.82 -6.51
C LYS A 277 28.20 30.02 -5.05
N GLU A 278 26.93 29.81 -4.72
CA GLU A 278 26.43 29.89 -3.35
C GLU A 278 27.14 28.88 -2.46
N VAL A 279 27.23 27.62 -2.88
CA VAL A 279 27.95 26.57 -2.14
C VAL A 279 29.41 26.94 -1.91
N LEU A 280 30.12 27.43 -2.94
CA LEU A 280 31.52 27.84 -2.79
C LEU A 280 31.68 29.06 -1.89
N ASP A 281 30.72 29.98 -1.88
CA ASP A 281 30.72 31.14 -1.00
C ASP A 281 30.50 30.73 0.45
N THR A 282 29.52 29.88 0.73
CA THR A 282 29.26 29.30 2.06
C THR A 282 30.48 28.52 2.57
N TYR A 283 31.11 27.70 1.72
CA TYR A 283 32.33 26.98 2.08
C TYR A 283 33.47 27.93 2.48
N LEU A 284 33.59 29.09 1.84
CA LEU A 284 34.64 30.08 2.18
C LEU A 284 34.34 30.86 3.47
N THR A 285 33.08 30.95 3.89
CA THR A 285 32.64 31.73 5.05
C THR A 285 32.42 30.92 6.32
N GLU A 286 31.92 29.68 6.23
CA GLU A 286 31.45 28.90 7.38
C GLU A 286 32.42 27.81 7.85
N VAL A 287 33.32 27.32 6.99
CA VAL A 287 34.26 26.25 7.37
C VAL A 287 35.40 26.84 8.19
N ASP A 288 35.57 26.36 9.42
CA ASP A 288 36.72 26.66 10.26
C ASP A 288 37.95 25.88 9.74
N PHE A 289 38.51 26.39 8.64
CA PHE A 289 39.64 25.79 7.90
C PHE A 289 40.84 25.47 8.79
N ALA A 290 40.93 26.06 9.98
CA ALA A 290 41.95 25.75 10.97
C ALA A 290 41.95 24.28 11.38
N ASN A 291 40.79 23.69 11.68
CA ASN A 291 40.70 22.30 12.14
C ASN A 291 41.02 21.28 11.03
N GLU A 292 40.64 21.57 9.79
CA GLU A 292 40.99 20.74 8.63
C GLU A 292 42.47 20.84 8.28
N LEU A 293 43.05 22.04 8.29
CA LEU A 293 44.49 22.24 8.04
C LEU A 293 45.35 21.54 9.10
N ILE A 294 44.88 21.56 10.35
CA ILE A 294 45.51 20.86 11.48
C ILE A 294 45.43 19.35 11.28
N ASN A 295 44.28 18.79 10.91
CA ASN A 295 44.12 17.36 10.65
C ASN A 295 44.90 16.89 9.40
N GLU A 296 44.95 17.70 8.35
CA GLU A 296 45.74 17.44 7.15
C GLU A 296 47.24 17.47 7.47
N TYR A 297 47.69 18.45 8.26
CA TYR A 297 49.08 18.51 8.72
C TYR A 297 49.43 17.26 9.53
N PHE A 298 48.62 16.87 10.52
CA PHE A 298 48.89 15.68 11.35
C PHE A 298 48.76 14.34 10.62
N THR A 299 48.12 14.28 9.46
CA THR A 299 48.08 13.06 8.61
C THR A 299 49.28 12.94 7.67
N THR A 300 50.00 14.03 7.36
CA THR A 300 51.25 13.97 6.58
C THR A 300 52.39 13.29 7.34
N SER A 301 53.39 12.78 6.61
CA SER A 301 54.61 12.19 7.20
C SER A 301 55.35 13.17 8.11
N ILE A 302 55.31 14.46 7.78
CA ILE A 302 55.94 15.55 8.54
C ILE A 302 55.17 15.79 9.85
N GLY A 303 53.84 15.87 9.82
CA GLY A 303 53.04 16.08 11.03
C GLY A 303 53.04 14.86 11.97
N LYS A 304 53.07 13.64 11.43
CA LYS A 304 53.27 12.42 12.24
C LYS A 304 54.65 12.38 12.89
N SER A 305 55.69 12.80 12.17
CA SER A 305 57.05 12.94 12.71
C SER A 305 57.10 14.02 13.80
N PHE A 306 56.49 15.17 13.57
CA PHE A 306 56.38 16.26 14.55
C PHE A 306 55.66 15.81 15.82
N LEU A 307 54.50 15.13 15.71
CA LEU A 307 53.77 14.60 16.86
C LEU A 307 54.62 13.56 17.61
N GLY A 308 55.31 12.69 16.88
CA GLY A 308 56.21 11.69 17.44
C GLY A 308 57.45 12.28 18.13
N THR A 309 58.01 13.37 17.60
CA THR A 309 59.14 14.09 18.21
C THR A 309 58.69 14.86 19.44
N TYR A 310 57.54 15.55 19.37
CA TYR A 310 56.98 16.30 20.49
C TYR A 310 56.60 15.39 21.67
N LEU A 311 56.01 14.22 21.40
CA LEU A 311 55.75 13.20 22.42
C LEU A 311 57.04 12.61 23.01
N LYS A 312 58.12 12.51 22.22
CA LYS A 312 59.42 12.03 22.71
C LYS A 312 60.18 13.09 23.51
N GLU A 313 60.06 14.37 23.17
CA GLU A 313 60.71 15.48 23.86
C GLU A 313 60.00 15.84 25.17
N ASN A 314 58.66 15.74 25.23
CA ASN A 314 57.90 16.08 26.45
C ASN A 314 57.66 14.91 27.42
N ASN A 315 58.01 13.68 27.06
CA ASN A 315 57.97 12.54 28.00
C ASN A 315 59.24 12.41 28.86
N GLY A 316 60.12 13.43 28.89
CA GLY A 316 61.45 13.30 29.49
C GLY A 316 62.11 14.57 30.04
N SER A 317 61.36 15.57 30.48
CA SER A 317 61.94 16.75 31.13
C SER A 317 61.39 16.97 32.54
N ASP A 318 61.99 16.23 33.48
CA ASP A 318 62.21 16.72 34.84
C ASP A 318 62.79 18.14 34.78
N ILE A 319 62.08 19.06 35.41
CA ILE A 319 62.46 20.46 35.58
C ILE A 319 63.75 20.49 36.41
N ARG A 320 64.91 20.66 35.75
CA ARG A 320 66.16 21.06 36.43
C ARG A 320 66.20 22.58 36.54
N PRO A 321 66.29 23.15 37.76
CA PRO A 321 66.36 24.60 37.94
C PRO A 321 67.77 25.09 37.60
N VAL A 322 67.86 26.03 36.67
CA VAL A 322 69.06 26.84 36.45
C VAL A 322 69.12 27.93 37.53
N SER A 323 70.31 28.10 38.07
CA SER A 323 70.71 28.95 39.20
C SER A 323 70.08 30.35 39.26
N GLU A 324 69.65 30.69 40.47
CA GLU A 324 68.95 31.90 40.90
C GLU A 324 69.75 33.19 40.69
N SER A 325 69.16 34.15 39.97
CA SER A 325 69.47 35.58 40.10
C SER A 325 68.35 36.26 40.90
N LYS A 326 68.67 37.17 41.83
CA LYS A 326 67.70 37.76 42.76
C LYS A 326 66.57 38.58 42.08
N GLU A 327 66.74 38.94 40.82
CA GLU A 327 65.73 39.65 40.03
C GLU A 327 64.63 38.72 39.49
N THR A 328 64.90 37.43 39.28
CA THR A 328 63.87 36.48 38.84
C THR A 328 62.92 36.06 39.96
N LYS A 329 63.34 36.04 41.23
CA LYS A 329 62.45 35.71 42.36
C LYS A 329 61.28 36.68 42.53
N GLN A 330 61.52 37.99 42.40
CA GLN A 330 60.43 38.98 42.51
C GLN A 330 59.46 38.91 41.33
N VAL A 331 59.95 38.60 40.13
CA VAL A 331 59.10 38.42 38.94
C VAL A 331 58.32 37.12 39.03
N ILE A 332 58.91 36.04 39.55
CA ILE A 332 58.25 34.75 39.78
C ILE A 332 57.19 34.86 40.87
N ASP A 333 57.48 35.52 42.00
CA ASP A 333 56.50 35.71 43.08
C ASP A 333 55.29 36.56 42.60
N ALA A 334 55.55 37.62 41.83
CA ALA A 334 54.49 38.43 41.23
C ALA A 334 53.66 37.64 40.21
N GLN A 335 54.30 36.78 39.41
CA GLN A 335 53.61 35.90 38.46
C GLN A 335 52.85 34.78 39.17
N GLU A 336 53.35 34.21 40.27
CA GLU A 336 52.65 33.21 41.07
C GLU A 336 51.41 33.79 41.74
N GLU A 337 51.47 35.04 42.19
CA GLU A 337 50.33 35.74 42.78
C GLU A 337 49.24 36.05 41.74
N GLN A 338 49.65 36.47 40.53
CA GLN A 338 48.73 36.58 39.39
C GLN A 338 48.13 35.21 38.99
N LEU A 339 48.94 34.14 39.02
CA LEU A 339 48.47 32.79 38.70
C LEU A 339 47.49 32.25 39.74
N ARG A 340 47.70 32.58 41.03
CA ARG A 340 46.77 32.26 42.12
C ARG A 340 45.45 33.01 41.98
N GLN A 341 45.49 34.30 41.66
CA GLN A 341 44.28 35.08 41.39
C GLN A 341 43.51 34.51 40.20
N LEU A 342 44.20 34.21 39.09
CA LEU A 342 43.57 33.63 37.91
C LEU A 342 42.97 32.24 38.20
N LYS A 343 43.67 31.38 38.96
CA LYS A 343 43.14 30.08 39.40
C LYS A 343 41.89 30.23 40.26
N SER A 344 41.87 31.19 41.19
CA SER A 344 40.69 31.45 42.02
C SER A 344 39.49 31.93 41.20
N GLN A 345 39.76 32.74 40.16
CA GLN A 345 38.73 33.26 39.26
C GLN A 345 38.16 32.14 38.38
N VAL A 346 39.01 31.25 37.86
CA VAL A 346 38.60 30.06 37.10
C VAL A 346 37.75 29.11 37.95
N LEU A 347 38.16 28.84 39.21
CA LEU A 347 37.38 28.03 40.15
C LEU A 347 36.00 28.64 40.41
N SER A 348 35.93 29.96 40.64
CA SER A 348 34.65 30.65 40.85
C SER A 348 33.74 30.61 39.62
N GLN A 349 34.30 30.65 38.40
CA GLN A 349 33.54 30.52 37.17
C GLN A 349 33.05 29.08 36.97
N GLN A 350 33.88 28.07 37.26
CA GLN A 350 33.48 26.67 37.19
C GLN A 350 32.33 26.36 38.15
N GLU A 351 32.38 26.85 39.39
CA GLU A 351 31.27 26.68 40.35
C GLU A 351 29.98 27.37 39.88
N ARG A 352 30.08 28.54 39.24
CA ARG A 352 28.90 29.24 38.67
C ARG A 352 28.30 28.46 37.50
N VAL A 353 29.14 27.90 36.63
CA VAL A 353 28.69 27.08 35.50
C VAL A 353 28.06 25.77 35.99
N GLU A 354 28.64 25.11 36.99
CA GLU A 354 28.04 23.91 37.58
C GLU A 354 26.68 24.20 38.21
N LYS A 355 26.56 25.26 39.01
CA LYS A 355 25.27 25.65 39.60
C LYS A 355 24.23 25.96 38.53
N ALA A 356 24.61 26.69 37.47
CA ALA A 356 23.71 26.97 36.35
C ALA A 356 23.29 25.70 35.60
N LYS A 357 24.19 24.72 35.45
CA LYS A 357 23.89 23.42 34.82
C LYS A 357 22.92 22.60 35.67
N ILE A 358 23.09 22.59 36.99
CA ILE A 358 22.20 21.89 37.93
C ILE A 358 20.80 22.53 37.90
N ASP A 359 20.70 23.86 37.94
CA ASP A 359 19.42 24.55 37.89
C ASP A 359 18.71 24.39 36.53
N ALA A 360 19.46 24.41 35.42
CA ALA A 360 18.91 24.13 34.09
C ALA A 360 18.38 22.69 34.01
N SER A 361 19.12 21.72 34.56
CA SER A 361 18.70 20.31 34.59
C SER A 361 17.40 20.12 35.39
N LYS A 362 17.28 20.77 36.56
CA LYS A 362 16.03 20.74 37.36
C LYS A 362 14.84 21.33 36.61
N LYS A 363 15.00 22.46 35.92
CA LYS A 363 13.94 23.07 35.11
C LYS A 363 13.50 22.18 33.96
N VAL A 364 14.44 21.48 33.32
CA VAL A 364 14.12 20.52 32.25
C VAL A 364 13.36 19.31 32.79
N GLU A 365 13.75 18.77 33.95
CA GLU A 365 13.02 17.68 34.62
C GLU A 365 11.59 18.07 35.01
N GLU A 366 11.40 19.28 35.56
CA GLU A 366 10.06 19.79 35.89
C GLU A 366 9.19 19.99 34.63
N ALA A 367 9.78 20.51 33.54
CA ALA A 367 9.08 20.66 32.27
C ALA A 367 8.71 19.29 31.65
N LYS A 368 9.60 18.29 31.72
CA LYS A 368 9.32 16.93 31.28
C LYS A 368 8.16 16.30 32.06
N LYS A 369 8.16 16.44 33.39
CA LYS A 369 7.07 15.92 34.22
C LYS A 369 5.72 16.56 33.86
N LYS A 370 5.68 17.88 33.65
CA LYS A 370 4.47 18.58 33.20
C LYS A 370 4.00 18.11 31.82
N ALA A 371 4.92 17.96 30.87
CA ALA A 371 4.59 17.47 29.54
C ALA A 371 4.03 16.04 29.58
N ILE A 372 4.60 15.15 30.41
CA ILE A 372 4.07 13.79 30.59
C ILE A 372 2.65 13.83 31.15
N THR A 373 2.38 14.65 32.17
CA THR A 373 1.02 14.77 32.73
C THR A 373 0.01 15.34 31.73
N GLU A 374 0.41 16.31 30.90
CA GLU A 374 -0.46 16.86 29.86
C GLU A 374 -0.74 15.85 28.75
N ILE A 375 0.26 15.04 28.37
CA ILE A 375 0.10 13.96 27.38
C ILE A 375 -0.88 12.90 27.92
N ASP A 376 -0.75 12.49 29.19
CA ASP A 376 -1.66 11.52 29.81
C ASP A 376 -3.11 12.05 29.85
N ASP A 377 -3.30 13.33 30.19
CA ASP A 377 -4.63 13.96 30.19
C ASP A 377 -5.23 14.05 28.78
N ILE A 378 -4.43 14.36 27.76
CA ILE A 378 -4.87 14.38 26.36
C ILE A 378 -5.22 12.97 25.88
N GLN A 379 -4.40 11.97 26.19
CA GLN A 379 -4.68 10.58 25.82
C GLN A 379 -5.96 10.08 26.47
N LYS A 380 -6.19 10.42 27.75
CA LYS A 380 -7.41 10.04 28.46
C LYS A 380 -8.66 10.69 27.84
N LYS A 381 -8.61 12.00 27.57
CA LYS A 381 -9.72 12.71 26.89
C LYS A 381 -9.97 12.18 25.49
N SER A 382 -8.91 11.93 24.72
CA SER A 382 -9.03 11.37 23.36
C SER A 382 -9.66 9.98 23.39
N LYS A 383 -9.30 9.13 24.36
CA LYS A 383 -9.90 7.81 24.51
C LYS A 383 -11.39 7.89 24.90
N GLU A 384 -11.76 8.80 25.81
CA GLU A 384 -13.15 9.01 26.21
C GLU A 384 -14.01 9.55 25.05
N GLU A 385 -13.49 10.48 24.24
CA GLU A 385 -14.17 10.98 23.04
C GLU A 385 -14.33 9.89 21.98
N LEU A 386 -13.31 9.05 21.77
CA LEU A 386 -13.35 7.96 20.79
C LEU A 386 -14.32 6.86 21.23
N GLU A 387 -14.37 6.51 22.51
CA GLU A 387 -15.37 5.58 23.05
C GLU A 387 -16.80 6.12 22.94
N LYS A 388 -16.99 7.43 23.14
CA LYS A 388 -18.30 8.07 23.00
C LYS A 388 -18.77 8.07 21.53
N ALA A 389 -17.91 8.49 20.61
CA ALA A 389 -18.20 8.47 19.17
C ALA A 389 -18.46 7.04 18.67
N SER A 390 -17.70 6.05 19.16
CA SER A 390 -17.91 4.64 18.83
C SER A 390 -19.26 4.11 19.33
N LYS A 391 -19.70 4.51 20.53
CA LYS A 391 -21.03 4.17 21.05
C LYS A 391 -22.15 4.82 20.26
N GLU A 392 -22.01 6.10 19.90
CA GLU A 392 -23.00 6.81 19.08
C GLU A 392 -23.14 6.15 17.70
N ALA A 393 -22.03 5.88 17.01
CA ALA A 393 -22.05 5.18 15.73
C ALA A 393 -22.62 3.75 15.83
N SER A 394 -22.32 3.02 16.92
CA SER A 394 -22.89 1.68 17.14
C SER A 394 -24.41 1.74 17.38
N SER A 395 -24.90 2.79 18.04
CA SER A 395 -26.33 3.00 18.27
C SER A 395 -27.06 3.37 16.98
N GLU A 396 -26.47 4.21 16.13
CA GLU A 396 -27.02 4.55 14.81
C GLU A 396 -27.10 3.30 13.93
N LEU A 397 -26.02 2.53 13.83
CA LEU A 397 -26.00 1.28 13.06
C LEU A 397 -27.03 0.25 13.57
N GLN A 398 -27.25 0.16 14.89
CA GLN A 398 -28.30 -0.69 15.44
C GLN A 398 -29.71 -0.20 15.04
N SER A 399 -29.93 1.11 15.02
CA SER A 399 -31.21 1.68 14.56
C SER A 399 -31.46 1.35 13.09
N ASP A 400 -30.44 1.53 12.23
CA ASP A 400 -30.53 1.24 10.80
C ASP A 400 -30.81 -0.24 10.54
N ILE A 401 -30.19 -1.15 11.31
CA ILE A 401 -30.45 -2.59 11.22
C ILE A 401 -31.92 -2.88 11.54
N ILE A 402 -32.48 -2.30 12.60
CA ILE A 402 -33.87 -2.51 12.99
C ILE A 402 -34.82 -2.00 11.90
N GLU A 403 -34.53 -0.85 11.30
CA GLU A 403 -35.35 -0.29 10.22
C GLU A 403 -35.33 -1.17 8.96
N LEU A 404 -34.14 -1.63 8.56
CA LEU A 404 -33.97 -2.54 7.42
C LEU A 404 -34.61 -3.92 7.67
N GLU A 405 -34.56 -4.45 8.89
CA GLU A 405 -35.25 -5.69 9.25
C GLU A 405 -36.77 -5.53 9.16
N SER A 406 -37.31 -4.40 9.62
CA SER A 406 -38.72 -4.08 9.48
C SER A 406 -39.14 -3.96 8.01
N GLU A 407 -38.30 -3.33 7.18
CA GLU A 407 -38.56 -3.22 5.73
C GLU A 407 -38.55 -4.59 5.05
N ARG A 408 -37.55 -5.43 5.37
CA ARG A 408 -37.47 -6.83 4.89
C ARG A 408 -38.72 -7.62 5.25
N ASP A 409 -39.18 -7.51 6.49
CA ASP A 409 -40.35 -8.26 6.96
C ASP A 409 -41.63 -7.78 6.25
N ASN A 410 -41.75 -6.48 5.99
CA ASN A 410 -42.87 -5.92 5.23
C ASN A 410 -42.86 -6.37 3.77
N ILE A 411 -41.69 -6.38 3.11
CA ILE A 411 -41.52 -6.91 1.75
C ILE A 411 -41.88 -8.39 1.71
N THR A 412 -41.40 -9.17 2.68
CA THR A 412 -41.68 -10.62 2.77
C THR A 412 -43.18 -10.88 2.92
N LYS A 413 -43.87 -10.08 3.73
CA LYS A 413 -45.33 -10.14 3.87
C LYS A 413 -46.03 -9.81 2.55
N THR A 414 -45.59 -8.77 1.86
CA THR A 414 -46.15 -8.36 0.56
C THR A 414 -45.97 -9.47 -0.50
N ILE A 415 -44.80 -10.11 -0.54
CA ILE A 415 -44.55 -11.25 -1.43
C ILE A 415 -45.50 -12.41 -1.12
N LYS A 416 -45.70 -12.71 0.16
CA LYS A 416 -46.61 -13.78 0.59
C LYS A 416 -48.05 -13.48 0.19
N ASP A 417 -48.51 -12.24 0.37
CA ASP A 417 -49.85 -11.80 -0.03
C ASP A 417 -50.03 -11.92 -1.55
N TYR A 418 -49.00 -11.55 -2.33
CA TYR A 418 -49.00 -11.70 -3.79
C TYR A 418 -49.12 -13.17 -4.25
N TYR A 419 -48.40 -14.09 -3.61
CA TYR A 419 -48.53 -15.52 -3.91
C TYR A 419 -49.92 -16.07 -3.59
N GLN A 420 -50.55 -15.63 -2.50
CA GLN A 420 -51.92 -16.02 -2.15
C GLN A 420 -52.94 -15.49 -3.15
N GLU A 421 -52.76 -14.26 -3.64
CA GLU A 421 -53.61 -13.68 -4.67
C GLU A 421 -53.47 -14.44 -5.99
N HIS A 422 -52.25 -14.79 -6.39
CA HIS A 422 -51.99 -15.59 -7.56
C HIS A 422 -52.64 -16.99 -7.48
N GLU A 423 -52.63 -17.63 -6.31
CA GLU A 423 -53.30 -18.91 -6.10
C GLU A 423 -54.83 -18.79 -6.27
N LYS A 424 -55.44 -17.71 -5.77
CA LYS A 424 -56.87 -17.43 -5.98
C LYS A 424 -57.21 -17.22 -7.45
N ILE A 425 -56.34 -16.52 -8.20
CA ILE A 425 -56.51 -16.31 -9.65
C ILE A 425 -56.48 -17.65 -10.39
N LYS A 426 -55.52 -18.51 -10.07
CA LYS A 426 -55.42 -19.85 -10.66
C LYS A 426 -56.68 -20.69 -10.38
N ASN A 427 -57.16 -20.70 -9.14
CA ASN A 427 -58.39 -21.40 -8.77
C ASN A 427 -59.62 -20.85 -9.55
N LEU A 428 -59.67 -19.54 -9.81
CA LEU A 428 -60.75 -18.93 -10.59
C LEU A 428 -60.69 -19.36 -12.07
N GLU A 429 -59.49 -19.50 -12.62
CA GLU A 429 -59.26 -20.00 -13.98
C GLU A 429 -59.71 -21.47 -14.12
N ASP A 430 -59.38 -22.31 -13.14
CA ASP A 430 -59.86 -23.71 -13.07
C ASP A 430 -61.39 -23.78 -13.02
N VAL A 431 -62.04 -22.96 -12.18
CA VAL A 431 -63.52 -22.86 -12.11
C VAL A 431 -64.13 -22.38 -13.42
N LYS A 432 -63.45 -21.50 -14.15
CA LYS A 432 -63.92 -20.99 -15.45
C LYS A 432 -63.86 -22.09 -16.51
N ASP A 433 -62.84 -22.93 -16.48
CA ASP A 433 -62.71 -24.09 -17.37
C ASP A 433 -63.76 -25.16 -17.05
N GLU A 434 -64.02 -25.44 -15.78
CA GLU A 434 -65.10 -26.32 -15.35
C GLU A 434 -66.47 -25.80 -15.82
N LYS A 435 -66.73 -24.49 -15.66
CA LYS A 435 -67.96 -23.85 -16.17
C LYS A 435 -68.11 -24.02 -17.68
N LYS A 436 -67.01 -23.91 -18.44
CA LYS A 436 -67.02 -24.10 -19.90
C LYS A 436 -67.31 -25.55 -20.28
N TYR A 437 -66.76 -26.51 -19.54
CA TYR A 437 -67.05 -27.94 -19.71
C TYR A 437 -68.53 -28.25 -19.43
N LEU A 438 -69.06 -27.82 -18.28
CA LEU A 438 -70.46 -28.01 -17.90
C LEU A 438 -71.41 -27.35 -18.91
N LYS A 439 -71.06 -26.18 -19.44
CA LYS A 439 -71.85 -25.52 -20.48
C LYS A 439 -71.92 -26.36 -21.77
N ARG A 440 -70.79 -26.92 -22.22
CA ARG A 440 -70.77 -27.84 -23.38
C ARG A 440 -71.65 -29.06 -23.14
N GLN A 441 -71.53 -29.67 -21.95
CA GLN A 441 -72.32 -30.84 -21.59
C GLN A 441 -73.82 -30.52 -21.55
N SER A 442 -74.21 -29.36 -21.02
CA SER A 442 -75.59 -28.89 -21.04
C SER A 442 -76.11 -28.65 -22.46
N GLU A 443 -75.29 -28.11 -23.36
CA GLU A 443 -75.66 -27.92 -24.78
C GLU A 443 -75.84 -29.27 -25.50
N GLU A 444 -74.99 -30.26 -25.19
CA GLU A 444 -75.13 -31.63 -25.71
C GLU A 444 -76.41 -32.31 -25.20
N PHE A 445 -76.71 -32.20 -23.90
CA PHE A 445 -77.96 -32.71 -23.35
C PHE A 445 -79.17 -32.00 -23.93
N GLN A 446 -79.12 -30.68 -24.13
CA GLN A 446 -80.21 -29.95 -24.77
C GLN A 446 -80.44 -30.44 -26.20
N LYS A 447 -79.37 -30.65 -26.99
CA LYS A 447 -79.48 -31.25 -28.33
C LYS A 447 -80.05 -32.67 -28.29
N ALA A 448 -79.67 -33.48 -27.30
CA ALA A 448 -80.22 -34.83 -27.13
C ALA A 448 -81.72 -34.78 -26.79
N VAL A 449 -82.14 -33.85 -25.94
CA VAL A 449 -83.56 -33.64 -25.60
C VAL A 449 -84.34 -33.12 -26.82
N ASP A 450 -83.79 -32.16 -27.56
CA ASP A 450 -84.44 -31.60 -28.75
C ASP A 450 -84.57 -32.65 -29.85
N THR A 451 -83.54 -33.48 -30.08
CA THR A 451 -83.63 -34.62 -31.01
C THR A 451 -84.64 -35.67 -30.56
N GLN A 452 -84.73 -35.97 -29.26
CA GLN A 452 -85.76 -36.85 -28.71
C GLN A 452 -87.17 -36.26 -28.88
N LYS A 453 -87.33 -34.96 -28.67
CA LYS A 453 -88.61 -34.24 -28.84
C LYS A 453 -89.03 -34.21 -30.31
N ASP A 454 -88.10 -33.98 -31.23
CA ASP A 454 -88.35 -34.02 -32.67
C ASP A 454 -88.70 -35.43 -33.15
N LEU A 455 -88.05 -36.47 -32.62
CA LEU A 455 -88.42 -37.87 -32.87
C LEU A 455 -89.85 -38.18 -32.40
N LEU A 456 -90.22 -37.72 -31.20
CA LEU A 456 -91.58 -37.87 -30.66
C LEU A 456 -92.65 -37.12 -31.48
N ASN A 457 -92.30 -35.99 -32.08
CA ASN A 457 -93.20 -35.21 -32.93
C ASN A 457 -93.33 -35.76 -34.36
N ARG A 458 -92.54 -36.77 -34.74
CA ARG A 458 -92.56 -37.43 -36.06
C ARG A 458 -92.97 -38.91 -35.94
N PRO A 459 -94.29 -39.22 -35.89
CA PRO A 459 -94.77 -40.58 -35.62
C PRO A 459 -94.37 -41.63 -36.67
N GLY A 460 -94.04 -41.22 -37.91
CA GLY A 460 -93.59 -42.12 -38.97
C GLY A 460 -92.14 -42.62 -38.81
N GLU A 461 -91.25 -41.82 -38.24
CA GLU A 461 -89.85 -42.20 -37.97
C GLU A 461 -89.70 -42.94 -36.63
N LEU A 462 -90.65 -42.72 -35.70
CA LEU A 462 -90.71 -43.38 -34.40
C LEU A 462 -90.90 -44.90 -34.54
N SER A 463 -91.72 -45.34 -35.49
CA SER A 463 -91.96 -46.77 -35.76
C SER A 463 -90.70 -47.46 -36.29
N GLY A 464 -89.89 -46.78 -37.11
CA GLY A 464 -88.63 -47.31 -37.65
C GLY A 464 -87.54 -47.42 -36.57
N LYS A 465 -87.40 -46.38 -35.74
CA LYS A 465 -86.49 -46.39 -34.59
C LYS A 465 -86.92 -47.36 -33.48
N MET A 466 -88.22 -47.52 -33.21
CA MET A 466 -88.72 -48.56 -32.31
C MET A 466 -88.44 -49.97 -32.83
N ALA A 467 -88.52 -50.19 -34.15
CA ALA A 467 -88.14 -51.46 -34.75
C ALA A 467 -86.63 -51.72 -34.59
N GLU A 468 -85.77 -50.73 -34.81
CA GLU A 468 -84.32 -50.84 -34.54
C GLU A 468 -84.03 -51.12 -33.06
N VAL A 469 -84.65 -50.39 -32.14
CA VAL A 469 -84.48 -50.60 -30.69
C VAL A 469 -85.01 -51.98 -30.28
N LYS A 470 -86.13 -52.45 -30.83
CA LYS A 470 -86.66 -53.78 -30.59
C LYS A 470 -85.73 -54.88 -31.13
N ILE A 471 -85.15 -54.70 -32.31
CA ILE A 471 -84.16 -55.62 -32.87
C ILE A 471 -82.90 -55.67 -32.00
N VAL A 472 -82.43 -54.52 -31.51
CA VAL A 472 -81.27 -54.46 -30.60
C VAL A 472 -81.60 -55.05 -29.22
N LEU A 473 -82.82 -54.85 -28.71
CA LEU A 473 -83.27 -55.48 -27.46
C LEU A 473 -83.44 -56.98 -27.62
N ASP A 474 -84.02 -57.46 -28.72
CA ASP A 474 -84.20 -58.88 -29.02
C ASP A 474 -82.83 -59.58 -29.23
N MET A 475 -81.83 -58.87 -29.81
CA MET A 475 -80.44 -59.33 -29.87
C MET A 475 -79.75 -59.33 -28.51
N LEU A 476 -79.96 -58.33 -27.65
CA LEU A 476 -79.41 -58.27 -26.29
C LEU A 476 -80.08 -59.27 -25.33
N GLN A 477 -81.35 -59.64 -25.59
CA GLN A 477 -82.13 -60.63 -24.83
C GLN A 477 -82.00 -62.06 -25.37
N GLY A 478 -81.26 -62.27 -26.47
CA GLY A 478 -80.84 -63.59 -26.95
C GLY A 478 -81.86 -64.34 -27.80
N HIS A 479 -82.85 -63.68 -28.40
CA HIS A 479 -83.75 -64.33 -29.36
C HIS A 479 -83.14 -64.29 -30.78
N SER A 480 -82.80 -65.46 -31.33
CA SER A 480 -82.37 -65.58 -32.73
C SER A 480 -83.55 -65.42 -33.69
N LEU A 481 -83.35 -64.64 -34.76
CA LEU A 481 -84.27 -64.51 -35.89
C LEU A 481 -84.21 -65.75 -36.80
N ASP A 482 -84.53 -66.92 -36.25
CA ASP A 482 -84.74 -68.14 -37.04
C ASP A 482 -86.03 -68.83 -36.60
N LYS A 483 -87.13 -68.44 -37.23
CA LYS A 483 -88.30 -69.29 -37.43
C LYS A 483 -88.72 -69.18 -38.89
N ARG A 484 -88.16 -70.06 -39.73
CA ARG A 484 -88.82 -70.48 -40.97
C ARG A 484 -89.89 -71.49 -40.57
N GLU A 485 -91.13 -71.22 -40.97
CA GLU A 485 -92.21 -72.18 -40.93
C GLU A 485 -91.85 -73.43 -41.77
N GLU A 486 -92.11 -74.59 -41.18
CA GLU A 486 -92.12 -75.89 -41.82
C GLU A 486 -93.22 -75.97 -42.88
N ASN A 487 -92.99 -76.72 -43.95
CA ASN A 487 -94.05 -77.59 -44.50
C ASN A 487 -93.42 -78.81 -45.19
N TYR A 488 -93.74 -79.98 -44.63
CA TYR A 488 -93.52 -81.33 -45.17
C TYR A 488 -94.34 -81.55 -46.47
N PRO A 489 -93.94 -82.54 -47.29
CA PRO A 489 -94.60 -83.85 -47.23
C PRO A 489 -93.74 -84.97 -46.65
#